data_AF-A0A7Y4Q8A6-F1
#
_entry.id   AF-A0A7Y4Q8A6-F1
#
_cell.length_a   1.000
_cell.length_b   1.000
_cell.length_c   1.000
_cell.angle_alpha   90.00
_cell.angle_beta   90.00
_cell.angle_gamma   90.00
#
_symmetry.space_group_name_H-M   'P 1'
#
loop_
_entity.id
_entity.type
_entity.pdbx_description
1 polymer ?
#
loop_
_entity_poly.entity_id
_entity_poly.type
_entity_poly.pdbx_seq_one_letter_code
_entity_poly.pdbx_strand_id
1 'polypeptide(L)' 'PRLPPLKWTVEAALEMGVPTPVITMSLLMRYRSQVEDTFSGKVVAALRNEFGGHAVEKK' A
#
# COMPACT_ATOMS: atom_id res chain seq x y z
N PRO A 1 -6.35 23.44 7.69
CA PRO A 1 -6.36 22.20 6.87
C PRO A 1 -5.90 20.99 7.70
N ARG A 2 -6.82 20.11 8.10
CA ARG A 2 -6.51 18.91 8.91
C ARG A 2 -6.06 17.78 7.97
N LEU A 3 -4.89 17.21 8.21
CA LEU A 3 -4.40 16.05 7.46
C LEU A 3 -5.31 14.83 7.67
N PRO A 4 -5.35 13.87 6.73
CA PRO A 4 -6.10 12.64 6.92
C PRO A 4 -5.62 11.94 8.21
N PRO A 5 -6.52 11.26 8.95
CA PRO A 5 -6.26 10.85 10.34
C PRO A 5 -4.94 10.11 10.55
N LEU A 6 -4.62 9.15 9.67
CA LEU A 6 -3.41 8.33 9.77
C LEU A 6 -2.12 9.10 9.53
N LYS A 7 -2.12 10.08 8.63
CA LYS A 7 -0.93 10.89 8.36
C LYS A 7 -0.62 11.79 9.57
N TRP A 8 -1.66 12.43 10.10
CA TRP A 8 -1.53 13.22 11.33
C TRP A 8 -1.02 12.38 12.51
N THR A 9 -1.52 11.15 12.68
CA THR A 9 -1.06 10.27 13.77
C THR A 9 0.43 9.93 13.66
N VAL A 10 0.93 9.64 12.45
CA VAL A 10 2.36 9.36 12.25
C VAL A 10 3.22 10.59 12.50
N GLU A 11 2.78 11.78 12.06
CA GLU A 11 3.48 13.04 12.32
C GLU A 11 3.54 13.36 13.82
N ALA A 12 2.42 13.25 14.53
CA ALA A 12 2.37 13.46 15.98
C ALA A 12 3.28 12.46 16.74
N ALA A 13 3.33 11.20 16.29
CA ALA A 13 4.21 10.20 16.88
C ALA A 13 5.70 10.54 16.69
N LEU A 14 6.07 11.09 15.53
CA LEU A 14 7.43 11.57 15.26
C LEU A 14 7.80 12.77 16.15
N GLU A 15 6.89 13.73 16.32
CA GLU A 15 7.09 14.90 17.19
C GLU A 15 7.29 14.49 18.66
N MET A 16 6.59 13.45 19.12
CA MET A 16 6.69 12.93 20.48
C MET A 16 7.80 11.89 20.67
N GLY A 17 8.50 11.48 19.61
CA GLY A 17 9.51 10.42 19.67
C GLY A 17 8.94 9.04 20.01
N VAL A 18 7.66 8.80 19.73
CA VAL A 18 6.98 7.53 20.03
C VAL A 18 7.02 6.60 18.81
N PRO A 19 7.51 5.36 18.95
CA PRO A 19 7.55 4.42 17.84
C PRO A 19 6.15 3.90 17.49
N THR A 20 5.70 4.08 16.25
CA THR A 20 4.41 3.58 15.74
C THR A 20 4.55 2.71 14.48
N PRO A 21 5.34 1.62 14.51
CA PRO A 21 5.71 0.86 13.31
C PRO A 21 4.51 0.34 12.51
N VAL A 22 3.48 -0.20 13.18
CA VAL A 22 2.31 -0.79 12.52
C VAL A 22 1.45 0.28 11.84
N ILE A 23 1.24 1.43 12.48
CA ILE A 23 0.46 2.54 11.91
C ILE A 23 1.19 3.12 10.70
N THR A 24 2.51 3.34 10.83
CA THR A 24 3.34 3.83 9.72
C THR A 24 3.31 2.85 8.54
N MET A 25 3.47 1.55 8.80
CA MET A 25 3.39 0.53 7.76
C MET A 25 2.01 0.50 7.08
N SER A 26 0.94 0.62 7.87
CA SER A 26 -0.43 0.65 7.36
C SER A 26 -0.67 1.85 6.44
N LEU A 27 -0.15 3.03 6.80
CA LEU A 27 -0.21 4.23 5.96
C LEU A 27 0.55 4.03 4.64
N LEU A 28 1.77 3.50 4.70
CA LEU A 28 2.58 3.24 3.52
C LEU A 28 1.95 2.19 2.60
N MET A 29 1.35 1.14 3.16
CA MET A 29 0.66 0.12 2.38
C MET A 29 -0.59 0.67 1.69
N ARG A 30 -1.30 1.59 2.34
CA ARG A 30 -2.42 2.31 1.72
C ARG A 30 -1.94 3.17 0.54
N TYR A 31 -0.84 3.92 0.69
CA TYR A 31 -0.27 4.67 -0.44
C TYR A 31 0.19 3.74 -1.56
N ARG A 32 0.79 2.59 -1.21
CA ARG A 32 1.19 1.57 -2.17
C ARG A 32 -0.01 1.03 -2.96
N SER A 33 -1.16 0.82 -2.32
CA SER A 33 -2.35 0.26 -2.99
C SER A 33 -3.00 1.24 -3.98
N GLN A 34 -2.74 2.54 -3.86
CA GLN A 34 -3.25 3.55 -4.79
C GLN A 34 -2.43 3.63 -6.08
N VAL A 35 -1.26 2.99 -6.12
CA VAL A 35 -0.46 2.91 -7.33
C VAL A 35 -1.04 1.83 -8.23
N GLU A 36 -1.74 2.27 -9.28
CA GLU A 36 -2.27 1.38 -10.30
C GLU A 36 -1.19 0.97 -11.32
N ASP A 37 -1.50 -0.07 -12.10
CA ASP A 37 -0.70 -0.54 -13.25
C ASP A 37 0.79 -0.84 -12.97
N THR A 38 1.10 -1.34 -11.78
CA THR A 38 2.49 -1.65 -11.42
C THR A 38 3.03 -2.88 -12.17
N PHE A 39 4.30 -2.84 -12.56
CA PHE A 39 4.99 -4.00 -13.15
C PHE A 39 4.92 -5.24 -12.24
N SER A 40 5.16 -5.08 -10.93
CA SER A 40 5.02 -6.16 -9.96
C SER A 40 3.60 -6.74 -9.94
N GLY A 41 2.58 -5.90 -10.06
CA GLY A 41 1.18 -6.33 -10.19
C GLY A 41 0.94 -7.17 -11.44
N LYS A 42 1.50 -6.77 -12.60
CA LYS A 42 1.43 -7.54 -13.86
C LYS A 42 2.10 -8.90 -13.75
N VAL A 43 3.28 -8.96 -13.13
CA VAL A 43 4.00 -10.23 -12.88
C VAL A 43 3.17 -11.16 -11.99
N VAL A 44 2.61 -10.64 -10.89
CA VAL A 44 1.75 -11.42 -10.00
C VAL A 44 0.49 -11.91 -10.73
N ALA A 45 -0.12 -11.07 -11.56
CA ALA A 45 -1.28 -11.46 -12.36
C ALA A 45 -0.95 -12.60 -13.35
N ALA A 46 0.19 -12.53 -14.02
CA ALA A 46 0.67 -13.59 -14.91
C ALA A 46 0.89 -14.91 -14.16
N LEU A 47 1.50 -14.90 -12.98
CA LEU A 47 1.71 -16.10 -12.17
C LEU A 47 0.38 -16.72 -11.70
N ARG A 48 -0.60 -15.89 -11.31
CA ARG A 48 -1.94 -16.36 -10.91
C ARG A 48 -2.70 -17.00 -12.08
N ASN A 49 -2.42 -16.57 -13.30
CA ASN A 49 -2.96 -17.18 -14.52
C ASN A 49 -2.29 -18.52 -14.82
N GLU A 50 -0.96 -18.55 -14.85
CA GLU A 50 -0.18 -19.74 -15.20
C GLU A 50 -0.45 -20.90 -14.24
N PHE A 51 -0.39 -20.65 -12.94
CA PHE A 51 -0.49 -21.73 -11.94
C PHE A 51 -1.90 -21.93 -11.37
N GLY A 52 -2.78 -20.93 -11.50
CA GLY A 52 -4.11 -20.95 -10.89
C GLY A 52 -5.27 -20.79 -11.87
N GLY A 53 -5.01 -20.60 -13.16
CA GLY A 53 -6.05 -20.40 -14.18
C GLY A 53 -6.86 -19.09 -14.02
N HIS A 54 -6.43 -18.16 -13.18
CA HIS A 54 -7.16 -16.89 -12.97
C HIS A 54 -7.14 -16.04 -14.24
N ALA A 55 -8.28 -15.46 -14.61
CA ALA A 55 -8.35 -14.53 -15.73
C ALA A 55 -7.50 -13.27 -15.48
N VAL A 56 -6.85 -12.77 -16.54
CA VAL A 56 -6.03 -11.55 -16.51
C VAL A 56 -6.65 -10.52 -17.43
N GLU A 57 -6.89 -9.33 -16.92
CA GLU A 57 -7.25 -8.20 -17.76
C GLU A 57 -6.02 -7.69 -18.52
N LYS A 58 -6.15 -7.60 -19.84
CA LYS A 58 -5.19 -6.91 -20.69
C LYS A 58 -5.61 -5.44 -20.76
N LYS A 59 -5.04 -4.62 -19.88
CA LYS A 59 -5.02 -3.16 -20.06
C LYS A 59 -3.91 -2.76 -21.01
#